data_AF-A0A8J6E1N9-F1
#
_entry.id   AF-A0A8J6E1N9-F1
#
_cell.length_a   1.000
_cell.length_b   1.000
_cell.length_c   1.000
_cell.angle_alpha   90.00
_cell.angle_beta   90.00
_cell.angle_gamma   90.00
#
_symmetry.space_group_name_H-M   'P 1'
#
loop_
_entity.id
_entity.type
_entity.pdbx_description
1 polymer ?
#
loop_
_entity_poly.entity_id
_entity_poly.type
_entity_poly.pdbx_seq_one_letter_code
_entity_poly.pdbx_strand_id
1 'polypeptide(L)'
;MKSAGKNRQNSQSRKPMSGDPYTVAHRIDPSKFSSDISLRNHPKPSLQAIKDCCIHYESKAAGNVSTTSPLARHLFNMSREVQSMVDELIQREQRMRIRLQTLQSVSEEWTAVFGDYHVPDTGEPATPSGLLKYLNRLELANSENVRHVRHCDNQIANMKVDHERQMEFAGRQHREREEANLEMMQAEHQRLLNELSYEFRLAQDMQSLASRPQCV
;
A
#
# COMPACT_ATOMS: atom_id res chain seq x y z
N MET A 1 61.46 66.17 30.58
CA MET A 1 61.84 64.85 30.06
C MET A 1 61.49 63.83 31.15
N LYS A 2 60.34 63.16 31.01
CA LYS A 2 60.17 61.77 30.54
C LYS A 2 60.75 60.70 31.50
N SER A 3 59.80 59.91 32.04
CA SER A 3 59.85 58.46 32.33
C SER A 3 60.77 57.96 33.46
N ALA A 4 60.46 56.90 34.20
CA ALA A 4 59.26 56.09 34.39
C ALA A 4 59.57 55.12 35.54
N GLY A 5 58.73 55.10 36.57
CA GLY A 5 58.72 54.03 37.57
C GLY A 5 58.02 52.79 36.98
N LYS A 6 58.80 51.76 36.63
CA LYS A 6 58.27 50.42 36.34
C LYS A 6 57.85 49.78 37.66
N ASN A 7 56.55 49.58 37.89
CA ASN A 7 56.10 48.62 38.89
C ASN A 7 55.37 47.46 38.21
N ARG A 8 55.88 46.25 38.47
CA ARG A 8 55.56 45.00 37.80
C ARG A 8 54.17 44.53 38.18
N GLN A 9 53.45 44.05 37.17
CA GLN A 9 52.18 43.34 37.26
C GLN A 9 52.35 42.06 38.10
N ASN A 10 51.48 41.91 39.10
CA ASN A 10 51.27 40.68 39.84
C ASN A 10 50.18 39.88 39.12
N SER A 11 50.57 38.92 38.30
CA SER A 11 49.67 38.03 37.55
C SER A 11 49.23 36.86 38.43
N GLN A 12 48.21 37.09 39.26
CA GLN A 12 47.45 35.98 39.84
C GLN A 12 46.46 35.45 38.81
N SER A 13 46.83 34.30 38.24
CA SER A 13 46.01 33.43 37.40
C SER A 13 44.77 32.98 38.17
N ARG A 14 43.59 33.56 37.86
CA ARG A 14 42.30 33.05 38.34
C ARG A 14 41.80 31.98 37.36
N LYS A 15 41.70 30.74 37.84
CA LYS A 15 40.99 29.65 37.16
C LYS A 15 39.53 30.06 36.92
N PRO A 16 38.90 29.74 35.77
CA PRO A 16 37.49 30.00 35.57
C PRO A 16 36.67 29.05 36.46
N MET A 17 35.83 29.62 37.31
CA MET A 17 34.82 28.87 38.05
C MET A 17 33.81 28.25 37.08
N SER A 18 33.36 27.04 37.42
CA SER A 18 32.28 26.31 36.75
C SER A 18 31.07 27.23 36.56
N GLY A 19 30.60 27.30 35.31
CA GLY A 19 29.58 28.24 34.87
C GLY A 19 28.23 28.03 35.53
N ASP A 20 27.72 29.11 36.13
CA ASP A 20 26.30 29.29 36.40
C ASP A 20 25.50 29.14 35.09
N PRO A 21 24.36 28.43 35.08
CA PRO A 21 23.51 28.32 33.90
C PRO A 21 22.86 29.65 33.45
N TYR A 22 23.08 30.74 34.19
CA TYR A 22 22.51 32.06 33.96
C TYR A 22 23.51 33.11 33.46
N THR A 23 24.75 32.76 33.12
CA THR A 23 25.69 33.74 32.55
C THR A 23 25.29 34.07 31.10
N VAL A 24 24.48 35.11 30.95
CA VAL A 24 24.22 35.76 29.65
C VAL A 24 25.56 36.25 29.10
N ALA A 25 26.00 35.68 27.98
CA ALA A 25 27.24 36.09 27.34
C ALA A 25 27.15 37.58 26.97
N HIS A 26 28.05 38.40 27.52
CA HIS A 26 28.12 39.82 27.19
C HIS A 26 28.32 40.02 25.68
N ARG A 27 27.65 41.04 25.12
CA ARG A 27 27.83 41.46 23.72
C ARG A 27 29.31 41.67 23.43
N ILE A 28 29.79 41.10 22.34
CA ILE A 28 31.14 41.35 21.83
C ILE A 28 31.21 42.82 21.42
N ASP A 29 32.14 43.57 22.03
CA ASP A 29 32.32 45.00 21.78
C ASP A 29 32.92 45.20 20.37
N PRO A 30 32.23 45.89 19.44
CA PRO A 30 32.73 46.10 18.08
C PRO A 30 33.97 47.02 18.03
N SER A 31 34.33 47.70 19.12
CA SER A 31 35.47 48.62 19.15
C SER A 31 36.84 47.93 19.30
N LYS A 32 36.88 46.63 19.60
CA LYS A 32 38.12 45.86 19.77
C LYS A 32 38.28 44.79 18.69
N PHE A 33 38.17 45.18 17.42
CA PHE A 33 38.61 44.35 16.29
C PHE A 33 40.13 44.43 16.13
N SER A 34 40.85 43.85 17.10
CA SER A 34 42.21 43.37 16.89
C SER A 34 42.27 41.94 17.43
N SER A 35 41.96 40.99 16.55
CA SER A 35 42.42 39.58 16.53
C SER A 35 42.42 38.76 17.84
N ASP A 36 41.71 37.62 17.80
CA ASP A 36 41.80 36.42 18.67
C ASP A 36 40.59 36.08 19.57
N ILE A 37 39.38 36.50 19.22
CA ILE A 37 38.16 35.88 19.79
C ILE A 37 37.85 34.61 18.98
N SER A 38 38.22 33.45 19.50
CA SER A 38 37.86 32.16 18.91
C SER A 38 36.36 31.89 19.06
N LEU A 39 35.62 32.00 17.95
CA LEU A 39 34.20 31.62 17.90
C LEU A 39 33.94 30.13 18.16
N ARG A 40 35.00 29.30 18.17
CA ARG A 40 34.91 27.86 18.43
C ARG A 40 34.57 27.51 19.88
N ASN A 41 34.85 28.43 20.82
CA ASN A 41 34.60 28.22 22.26
C ASN A 41 33.27 28.82 22.74
N HIS A 42 32.45 29.38 21.85
CA HIS A 42 31.11 29.83 22.22
C HIS A 42 30.12 28.65 22.21
N PRO A 43 29.16 28.63 23.15
CA PRO A 43 28.11 27.62 23.15
C PRO A 43 27.36 27.66 21.82
N LYS A 44 27.00 26.47 21.31
CA LYS A 44 26.20 26.38 20.09
C LYS A 44 24.91 27.20 20.29
N PRO A 45 24.54 28.05 19.31
CA PRO A 45 23.31 28.80 19.41
C PRO A 45 22.13 27.83 19.56
N SER A 46 21.28 28.06 20.56
CA SER A 46 20.08 27.27 20.82
C SER A 46 18.88 28.20 20.94
N LEU A 47 17.70 27.71 20.57
CA LEU A 47 16.45 28.46 20.76
C LEU A 47 16.24 28.83 22.23
N GLN A 48 16.62 27.92 23.14
CA GLN A 48 16.59 28.19 24.58
C GLN A 48 17.50 29.36 24.97
N ALA A 49 18.73 29.43 24.46
CA ALA A 49 19.64 30.53 24.75
C ALA A 49 19.11 31.89 24.25
N ILE A 50 18.38 31.91 23.13
CA ILE A 50 17.71 33.12 22.64
C ILE A 50 16.57 33.51 23.59
N LYS A 51 15.75 32.53 24.02
CA LYS A 51 14.68 32.75 24.99
C LYS A 51 15.20 33.31 26.30
N ASP A 52 16.26 32.71 26.85
CA ASP A 52 16.90 33.13 28.10
C ASP A 52 17.47 34.56 27.99
N CYS A 53 18.06 34.91 26.84
CA CYS A 53 18.48 36.28 26.55
C CYS A 53 17.29 37.26 26.56
N CYS A 54 16.17 36.89 25.95
CA CYS A 54 14.97 37.74 25.94
C CYS A 54 14.38 37.90 27.34
N ILE A 55 14.32 36.84 28.15
CA ILE A 55 13.88 36.90 29.56
C ILE A 55 14.76 37.86 30.37
N HIS A 56 16.08 37.83 30.15
CA HIS A 56 17.00 38.76 30.79
C HIS A 56 16.70 40.22 30.43
N TYR A 57 16.49 40.53 29.15
CA TYR A 57 16.17 41.90 28.71
C TYR A 57 14.78 42.35 29.13
N GLU A 58 13.80 41.44 29.20
CA GLU A 58 12.48 41.71 29.75
C GLU A 58 12.58 42.11 31.23
N SER A 59 13.29 41.33 32.04
CA SER A 59 13.53 41.61 33.46
C SER A 59 14.25 42.96 33.66
N LYS A 60 15.26 43.24 32.84
CA LYS A 60 16.01 44.50 32.88
C LYS A 60 15.17 45.71 32.47
N ALA A 61 14.23 45.54 31.56
CA ALA A 61 13.35 46.62 31.10
C ALA A 61 12.15 46.84 32.03
N ALA A 62 11.70 45.82 32.77
CA ALA A 62 10.49 45.85 33.60
C ALA A 62 10.47 46.94 34.68
N GLY A 63 11.64 47.35 35.21
CA GLY A 63 11.75 48.42 36.21
C GLY A 63 11.78 49.85 35.64
N ASN A 64 12.06 50.01 34.34
CA ASN A 64 12.24 51.31 33.68
C ASN A 64 11.09 51.69 32.75
N VAL A 65 9.95 50.97 32.82
CA VAL A 65 8.75 51.23 31.99
C VAL A 65 7.96 52.46 32.49
N SER A 66 8.48 53.21 33.46
CA SER A 66 7.93 54.52 33.80
C SER A 66 8.03 55.45 32.58
N THR A 67 7.16 56.46 32.53
CA THR A 67 6.96 57.43 31.43
C THR A 67 8.22 58.15 30.91
N THR A 68 9.41 57.87 31.47
CA THR A 68 10.70 58.51 31.18
C THR A 68 11.54 57.83 30.08
N SER A 69 11.23 56.60 29.64
CA SER A 69 11.97 55.97 28.53
C SER A 69 11.09 55.12 27.59
N PRO A 70 10.61 55.68 26.47
CA PRO A 70 9.89 54.94 25.42
C PRO A 70 10.66 53.73 24.89
N LEU A 71 12.00 53.81 24.89
CA LEU A 71 12.89 52.75 24.44
C LEU A 71 12.84 51.50 25.32
N ALA A 72 12.74 51.67 26.65
CA ALA A 72 12.65 50.55 27.58
C ALA A 72 11.35 49.74 27.36
N ARG A 73 10.24 50.45 27.12
CA ARG A 73 8.95 49.82 26.78
C ARG A 73 8.99 49.08 25.44
N HIS A 74 9.66 49.64 24.44
CA HIS A 74 9.80 48.98 23.14
C HIS A 74 10.66 47.71 23.23
N LEU A 75 11.79 47.76 23.97
CA LEU A 75 12.63 46.59 24.22
C LEU A 75 11.87 45.48 24.96
N PHE A 76 11.06 45.84 25.97
CA PHE A 76 10.21 44.91 26.70
C PHE A 76 9.19 44.20 25.77
N ASN A 77 8.51 44.96 24.92
CA ASN A 77 7.55 44.39 23.97
C ASN A 77 8.23 43.47 22.96
N MET A 78 9.34 43.91 22.35
CA MET A 78 10.12 43.08 21.42
C MET A 78 10.65 41.81 22.08
N SER A 79 11.10 41.87 23.35
CA SER A 79 11.54 40.66 24.03
C SER A 79 10.43 39.64 24.21
N ARG A 80 9.17 40.07 24.41
CA ARG A 80 8.03 39.16 24.52
C ARG A 80 7.59 38.60 23.17
N GLU A 81 7.59 39.43 22.13
CA GLU A 81 7.31 38.99 20.75
C GLU A 81 8.32 37.93 20.29
N VAL A 82 9.62 38.18 20.52
CA VAL A 82 10.67 37.21 20.18
C VAL A 82 10.52 35.93 21.01
N GLN A 83 10.20 36.02 22.30
CA GLN A 83 9.92 34.82 23.11
C GLN A 83 8.76 33.99 22.54
N SER A 84 7.67 34.63 22.12
CA SER A 84 6.53 33.93 21.49
C SER A 84 6.94 33.20 20.22
N MET A 85 7.70 33.86 19.33
CA MET A 85 8.22 33.22 18.11
C MET A 85 9.17 32.06 18.43
N VAL A 86 10.04 32.24 19.42
CA VAL A 86 10.98 31.20 19.86
C VAL A 86 10.25 29.99 20.44
N ASP A 87 9.18 30.20 21.22
CA ASP A 87 8.37 29.12 21.78
C ASP A 87 7.70 28.27 20.71
N GLU A 88 7.16 28.89 19.66
CA GLU A 88 6.63 28.15 18.51
C GLU A 88 7.68 27.30 17.81
N LEU A 89 8.90 27.84 17.65
CA LEU A 89 10.02 27.12 17.05
C LEU A 89 10.49 25.95 17.92
N ILE A 90 10.56 26.13 19.24
CA ILE A 90 10.91 25.05 20.19
C ILE A 90 9.89 23.92 20.09
N GLN A 91 8.60 24.25 20.08
CA GLN A 91 7.56 23.24 19.93
C GLN A 91 7.63 22.53 18.58
N ARG A 92 7.91 23.27 17.49
CA ARG A 92 8.11 22.67 16.16
C ARG A 92 9.29 21.72 16.13
N GLU A 93 10.42 22.12 16.72
CA GLU A 93 11.61 21.28 16.84
C GLU A 93 11.30 20.00 17.63
N GLN A 94 10.60 20.12 18.76
CA GLN A 94 10.20 18.98 19.57
C GLN A 94 9.29 18.01 18.80
N ARG A 95 8.30 18.52 18.05
CA ARG A 95 7.46 17.68 17.17
C ARG A 95 8.29 16.96 16.10
N MET A 96 9.26 17.64 15.50
CA MET A 96 10.16 17.02 14.51
C MET A 96 11.03 15.93 15.15
N ARG A 97 11.56 16.15 16.35
CA ARG A 97 12.35 15.14 17.08
C ARG A 97 11.53 13.89 17.40
N ILE A 98 10.31 14.07 17.90
CA ILE A 98 9.39 12.95 18.16
C ILE A 98 9.13 12.19 16.87
N ARG A 99 8.82 12.88 15.76
CA ARG A 99 8.60 12.26 14.47
C ARG A 99 9.82 11.48 13.97
N LEU A 100 11.03 12.03 14.10
CA LEU A 100 12.26 11.34 13.73
C LEU A 100 12.47 10.08 14.56
N GLN A 101 12.23 10.14 15.87
CA GLN A 101 12.33 8.99 16.76
C GLN A 101 11.32 7.89 16.38
N THR A 102 10.07 8.27 16.08
CA THR A 102 9.05 7.31 15.61
C THR A 102 9.46 6.67 14.29
N LEU A 103 9.94 7.45 13.31
CA LEU A 103 10.40 6.91 12.02
C LEU A 103 11.60 5.97 12.18
N GLN A 104 12.50 6.30 13.11
CA GLN A 104 13.63 5.44 13.42
C GLN A 104 13.16 4.11 14.04
N SER A 105 12.23 4.14 15.01
CA SER A 105 11.62 2.93 15.60
C SER A 105 10.99 2.05 14.54
N VAL A 106 10.18 2.63 13.64
CA VAL A 106 9.54 1.87 12.55
C VAL A 106 10.57 1.29 11.59
N SER A 107 11.66 2.02 11.30
CA SER A 107 12.75 1.51 10.47
C SER A 107 13.50 0.35 11.14
N GLU A 108 13.71 0.42 12.45
CA GLU A 108 14.34 -0.63 13.25
C GLU A 108 13.44 -1.88 13.32
N GLU A 109 12.15 -1.70 13.58
CA GLU A 109 11.15 -2.77 13.56
C GLU A 109 11.07 -3.45 12.18
N TRP A 110 11.05 -2.67 11.10
CA TRP A 110 11.10 -3.21 9.75
C TRP A 110 12.36 -4.05 9.53
N THR A 111 13.52 -3.53 9.91
CA THR A 111 14.80 -4.23 9.75
C THR A 111 14.87 -5.48 10.62
N ALA A 112 14.24 -5.48 11.80
CA ALA A 112 14.17 -6.66 12.65
C ALA A 112 13.31 -7.79 12.04
N VAL A 113 12.23 -7.44 11.34
CA VAL A 113 11.33 -8.42 10.71
C VAL A 113 11.82 -8.88 9.34
N PHE A 114 12.32 -7.95 8.53
CA PHE A 114 12.62 -8.18 7.12
C PHE A 114 14.12 -8.05 6.76
N GLY A 115 15.00 -7.78 7.74
CA GLY A 115 16.42 -7.50 7.48
C GLY A 115 17.16 -8.62 6.76
N ASP A 116 16.84 -9.87 7.09
CA ASP A 116 17.40 -11.05 6.43
C ASP A 116 16.54 -11.56 5.26
N TYR A 117 15.34 -10.98 5.07
CA TYR A 117 14.43 -11.37 4.02
C TYR A 117 14.84 -10.73 2.69
N HIS A 118 14.94 -11.54 1.65
CA HIS A 118 15.28 -11.11 0.31
C HIS A 118 14.08 -11.33 -0.61
N VAL A 119 13.81 -10.35 -1.47
CA VAL A 119 12.70 -10.45 -2.42
C VAL A 119 12.98 -11.61 -3.39
N PRO A 120 12.01 -12.54 -3.55
CA PRO A 120 12.13 -13.63 -4.53
C PRO A 120 12.41 -13.08 -5.93
N ASP A 121 13.18 -13.83 -6.72
CA ASP A 121 13.63 -13.49 -8.09
C ASP A 121 14.69 -12.38 -8.23
N THR A 122 14.77 -11.41 -7.31
CA THR A 122 15.79 -10.33 -7.40
C THR A 122 16.96 -10.53 -6.46
N GLY A 123 16.78 -11.25 -5.34
CA GLY A 123 17.83 -11.43 -4.33
C GLY A 123 18.23 -10.12 -3.63
N GLU A 124 17.46 -9.05 -3.80
CA GLU A 124 17.66 -7.78 -3.12
C GLU A 124 17.02 -7.81 -1.73
N PRO A 125 17.58 -7.08 -0.74
CA PRO A 125 16.99 -6.97 0.59
C PRO A 125 15.57 -6.40 0.50
N ALA A 126 14.67 -6.90 1.34
CA ALA A 126 13.28 -6.47 1.40
C ALA A 126 13.12 -5.09 2.02
N THR A 127 13.50 -4.08 1.25
CA THR A 127 13.09 -2.71 1.50
C THR A 127 11.58 -2.56 1.29
N PRO A 128 10.90 -1.63 1.99
CA PRO A 128 9.47 -1.40 1.81
C PRO A 128 9.08 -1.14 0.35
N SER A 129 9.91 -0.37 -0.37
CA SER A 129 9.69 -0.11 -1.80
C SER A 129 9.89 -1.35 -2.67
N GLY A 130 10.91 -2.16 -2.38
CA GLY A 130 11.18 -3.41 -3.10
C GLY A 130 10.04 -4.41 -2.95
N LEU A 131 9.56 -4.64 -1.72
CA LEU A 131 8.42 -5.50 -1.45
C LEU A 131 7.14 -4.99 -2.12
N LEU A 132 6.88 -3.68 -2.08
CA LEU A 132 5.69 -3.13 -2.73
C LEU A 132 5.73 -3.31 -4.26
N LYS A 133 6.90 -3.13 -4.89
CA LYS A 133 7.07 -3.45 -6.32
C LYS A 133 6.85 -4.93 -6.60
N TYR A 134 7.38 -5.82 -5.76
CA TYR A 134 7.20 -7.26 -5.90
C TYR A 134 5.73 -7.67 -5.76
N LEU A 135 5.03 -7.16 -4.75
CA LEU A 135 3.60 -7.41 -4.55
C LEU A 135 2.77 -6.92 -5.75
N ASN A 136 3.05 -5.73 -6.29
CA ASN A 136 2.37 -5.24 -7.48
C ASN A 136 2.60 -6.15 -8.71
N ARG A 137 3.81 -6.72 -8.86
CA ARG A 137 4.09 -7.69 -9.93
C ARG A 137 3.29 -8.98 -9.73
N LEU A 138 3.25 -9.50 -8.50
CA LEU A 138 2.46 -10.68 -8.17
C LEU A 138 0.96 -10.45 -8.40
N GLU A 139 0.44 -9.29 -8.02
CA GLU A 139 -0.96 -8.93 -8.24
C GLU A 139 -1.29 -8.89 -9.73
N LEU A 140 -0.42 -8.29 -10.54
CA LEU A 140 -0.59 -8.26 -11.99
C LEU A 140 -0.59 -9.68 -12.58
N ALA A 141 0.40 -10.50 -12.24
CA ALA A 141 0.49 -11.89 -12.71
C ALA A 141 -0.74 -12.72 -12.27
N ASN A 142 -1.19 -12.53 -11.03
CA ASN A 142 -2.39 -13.20 -10.53
C ASN A 142 -3.64 -12.76 -11.29
N SER A 143 -3.76 -11.46 -11.62
CA SER A 143 -4.89 -10.95 -12.41
C SER A 143 -4.96 -11.58 -13.81
N GLU A 144 -3.81 -11.82 -14.44
CA GLU A 144 -3.70 -12.51 -15.73
C GLU A 144 -4.08 -13.98 -15.61
N ASN A 145 -3.59 -14.68 -14.58
CA ASN A 145 -3.96 -16.07 -14.31
C ASN A 145 -5.46 -16.23 -14.08
N VAL A 146 -6.09 -15.33 -13.32
CA VAL A 146 -7.55 -15.34 -13.10
C VAL A 146 -8.32 -15.15 -14.41
N ARG A 147 -7.84 -14.27 -15.30
CA ARG A 147 -8.45 -14.10 -16.63
C ARG A 147 -8.30 -15.36 -17.48
N HIS A 148 -7.14 -16.00 -17.43
CA HIS A 148 -6.88 -17.25 -18.16
C HIS A 148 -7.78 -18.39 -17.69
N VAL A 149 -7.91 -18.59 -16.37
CA VAL A 149 -8.82 -19.60 -15.80
C VAL A 149 -10.25 -19.36 -16.24
N ARG A 150 -10.75 -18.13 -16.15
CA ARG A 150 -12.11 -17.79 -16.64
C ARG A 150 -12.28 -18.08 -18.13
N HIS A 151 -11.25 -17.84 -18.93
CA HIS A 151 -11.29 -18.15 -20.35
C HIS A 151 -11.43 -19.66 -20.59
N CYS A 152 -10.64 -20.48 -19.88
CA CYS A 152 -10.74 -21.94 -19.94
C CYS A 152 -12.13 -22.43 -19.47
N ASP A 153 -12.66 -21.89 -18.37
CA ASP A 153 -13.99 -22.27 -17.88
C ASP A 153 -15.08 -21.99 -18.92
N ASN A 154 -15.03 -20.83 -19.58
CA ASN A 154 -15.95 -20.49 -20.65
C ASN A 154 -15.81 -21.44 -21.86
N GLN A 155 -14.58 -21.82 -22.22
CA GLN A 155 -14.38 -22.81 -23.29
C GLN A 155 -14.96 -24.17 -22.92
N ILE A 156 -14.74 -24.64 -21.69
CA ILE A 156 -15.30 -25.90 -21.19
C ILE A 156 -16.83 -25.86 -21.20
N ALA A 157 -17.43 -24.76 -20.76
CA ALA A 157 -18.88 -24.58 -20.78
C ALA A 157 -19.43 -24.67 -22.21
N ASN A 158 -18.79 -24.00 -23.18
CA ASN A 158 -19.20 -24.06 -24.58
C ASN A 158 -19.07 -25.48 -25.16
N MET A 159 -17.94 -26.15 -24.93
CA MET A 159 -17.73 -27.52 -25.39
C MET A 159 -18.76 -28.49 -24.79
N LYS A 160 -19.15 -28.29 -23.52
CA LYS A 160 -20.18 -29.10 -22.88
C LYS A 160 -21.55 -28.91 -23.56
N VAL A 161 -21.95 -27.68 -23.84
CA VAL A 161 -23.20 -27.38 -24.56
C VAL A 161 -23.18 -28.00 -25.96
N ASP A 162 -22.06 -27.90 -26.68
CA ASP A 162 -21.94 -28.50 -28.01
C ASP A 162 -21.99 -30.03 -27.95
N HIS A 163 -21.36 -30.64 -26.94
CA HIS A 163 -21.43 -32.08 -26.71
C HIS A 163 -22.86 -32.55 -26.37
N GLU A 164 -23.58 -31.84 -25.51
CA GLU A 164 -24.99 -32.12 -25.19
C GLU A 164 -25.86 -32.07 -26.45
N ARG A 165 -25.68 -31.05 -27.31
CA ARG A 165 -26.37 -30.95 -28.60
C ARG A 165 -26.06 -32.12 -29.55
N GLN A 166 -24.80 -32.54 -29.60
CA GLN A 166 -24.40 -33.71 -30.40
C GLN A 166 -25.06 -34.99 -29.90
N MET A 167 -25.12 -35.19 -28.59
CA MET A 167 -25.77 -36.34 -27.97
C MET A 167 -27.29 -36.34 -28.21
N GLU A 168 -27.95 -35.19 -28.09
CA GLU A 168 -29.38 -35.06 -28.41
C GLU A 168 -29.67 -35.36 -29.89
N PHE A 169 -28.81 -34.88 -30.79
CA PHE A 169 -28.94 -35.14 -32.22
C PHE A 169 -28.74 -36.63 -32.55
N ALA A 170 -27.70 -37.25 -32.00
CA ALA A 170 -27.46 -38.68 -32.17
C ALA A 170 -28.61 -39.53 -31.60
N GLY A 171 -29.14 -39.15 -30.44
CA GLY A 171 -30.30 -39.81 -29.83
C GLY A 171 -31.58 -39.67 -30.68
N ARG A 172 -31.81 -38.50 -31.30
CA ARG A 172 -32.91 -38.32 -32.26
C ARG A 172 -32.77 -39.23 -33.48
N GLN A 173 -31.58 -39.27 -34.11
CA GLN A 173 -31.34 -40.16 -35.25
C GLN A 173 -31.52 -41.63 -34.90
N HIS A 174 -31.14 -42.05 -33.69
CA HIS A 174 -31.33 -43.42 -33.25
C HIS A 174 -32.82 -43.77 -33.16
N ARG A 175 -33.62 -42.92 -32.52
CA ARG A 175 -35.07 -43.10 -32.42
C ARG A 175 -35.76 -43.13 -33.78
N GLU A 176 -35.40 -42.23 -34.68
CA GLU A 176 -35.95 -42.22 -36.05
C GLU A 176 -35.63 -43.52 -36.80
N ARG A 177 -34.43 -44.08 -36.64
CA ARG A 177 -34.07 -45.37 -37.23
C ARG A 177 -34.83 -46.53 -36.60
N GLU A 178 -35.01 -46.51 -35.28
CA GLU A 178 -35.81 -47.53 -34.57
C GLU A 178 -37.28 -47.49 -34.99
N GLU A 179 -37.87 -46.30 -35.08
CA GLU A 179 -39.24 -46.09 -35.56
C GLU A 179 -39.41 -46.57 -37.00
N ALA A 180 -38.51 -46.18 -37.91
CA ALA A 180 -38.53 -46.66 -39.30
C ALA A 180 -38.39 -48.19 -39.41
N ASN A 181 -37.53 -48.79 -38.58
CA ASN A 181 -37.39 -50.25 -38.53
C ASN A 181 -38.66 -50.94 -38.00
N LEU A 182 -39.30 -50.38 -36.97
CA LEU A 182 -40.56 -50.89 -36.42
C LEU A 182 -41.69 -50.79 -37.46
N GLU A 183 -41.81 -49.66 -38.15
CA GLU A 183 -42.78 -49.46 -39.23
C GLU A 183 -42.56 -50.46 -40.37
N MET A 184 -41.31 -50.69 -40.76
CA MET A 184 -40.95 -51.68 -41.78
C MET A 184 -41.35 -53.09 -41.33
N MET A 185 -41.05 -53.49 -40.09
CA MET A 185 -41.46 -54.80 -39.56
C MET A 185 -42.98 -54.94 -39.49
N GLN A 186 -43.71 -53.88 -39.09
CA GLN A 186 -45.17 -53.90 -39.07
C GLN A 186 -45.75 -54.02 -40.48
N ALA A 187 -45.19 -53.31 -41.45
CA ALA A 187 -45.60 -53.42 -42.85
C ALA A 187 -45.38 -54.82 -43.41
N GLU A 188 -44.23 -55.44 -43.11
CA GLU A 188 -43.93 -56.82 -43.49
C GLU A 188 -44.89 -57.82 -42.83
N HIS A 189 -45.14 -57.67 -41.52
CA HIS A 189 -46.10 -58.51 -40.80
C HIS A 189 -47.51 -58.39 -41.40
N GLN A 190 -47.97 -57.16 -41.70
CA GLN A 190 -49.27 -56.93 -42.32
C GLN A 190 -49.37 -57.55 -43.73
N ARG A 191 -48.28 -57.49 -44.50
CA ARG A 191 -48.19 -58.14 -45.81
C ARG A 191 -48.37 -59.67 -45.68
N LEU A 192 -47.65 -60.30 -44.76
CA LEU A 192 -47.76 -61.74 -44.51
C LEU A 192 -49.17 -62.15 -44.06
N LEU A 193 -49.81 -61.35 -43.20
CA LEU A 193 -51.21 -61.58 -42.80
C LEU A 193 -52.17 -61.51 -44.00
N ASN A 194 -51.96 -60.54 -44.90
CA ASN A 194 -52.77 -60.40 -46.11
C ASN A 194 -52.58 -61.60 -47.05
N GLU A 195 -51.34 -62.08 -47.23
CA GLU A 195 -51.02 -63.27 -48.02
C GLU A 195 -51.68 -64.53 -47.42
N LEU A 196 -51.55 -64.78 -46.11
CA LEU A 196 -52.24 -65.88 -45.44
C LEU A 196 -53.77 -65.81 -45.56
N SER A 197 -54.34 -64.62 -45.42
CA SER A 197 -55.79 -64.40 -45.58
C SER A 197 -56.26 -64.64 -47.02
N TYR A 198 -55.39 -64.42 -48.01
CA TYR A 198 -55.66 -64.74 -49.41
C TYR A 198 -55.65 -66.25 -49.63
N GLU A 199 -54.60 -66.94 -49.16
CA GLU A 199 -54.47 -68.40 -49.25
C GLU A 199 -55.64 -69.12 -48.56
N PHE A 200 -56.05 -68.65 -47.37
CA PHE A 200 -57.19 -69.22 -46.66
C PHE A 200 -58.50 -69.09 -47.44
N ARG A 201 -58.76 -67.92 -48.05
CA ARG A 201 -59.94 -67.70 -48.91
C ARG A 201 -59.91 -68.61 -50.13
N LEU A 202 -58.76 -68.72 -50.79
CA LEU A 202 -58.58 -69.59 -51.95
C LEU A 202 -58.84 -71.07 -51.60
N ALA A 203 -58.34 -71.53 -50.46
CA ALA A 203 -58.59 -72.89 -49.96
C ALA A 203 -60.07 -73.13 -49.61
N GLN A 204 -60.74 -72.15 -49.00
CA GLN A 204 -62.17 -72.22 -48.70
C GLN A 204 -63.02 -72.26 -49.98
N ASP A 205 -62.68 -71.46 -50.98
CA ASP A 205 -63.32 -71.48 -52.29
C ASP A 205 -63.14 -72.86 -52.97
N MET A 206 -61.93 -73.43 -52.92
CA MET A 206 -61.67 -74.77 -53.45
C MET A 206 -62.47 -75.88 -52.72
N GLN A 207 -62.59 -75.81 -51.39
CA GLN A 207 -63.43 -76.74 -50.62
C GLN A 207 -64.92 -76.59 -50.96
N SER A 208 -65.39 -75.36 -51.18
CA SER A 208 -66.77 -75.10 -51.60
C SER A 208 -67.07 -75.68 -52.99
N LEU A 209 -66.09 -75.65 -53.90
CA LEU A 209 -66.19 -76.26 -55.22
C LEU A 209 -66.19 -77.79 -55.16
N ALA A 210 -65.41 -78.40 -54.26
CA ALA A 210 -65.38 -79.84 -54.04
C ALA A 210 -66.64 -80.38 -53.34
N SER A 211 -67.32 -79.56 -52.54
CA SER A 211 -68.53 -79.92 -51.80
C SER A 211 -69.83 -79.74 -52.60
N ARG A 212 -69.75 -79.29 -53.87
CA ARG A 212 -70.91 -79.24 -54.76
C ARG A 212 -71.37 -80.66 -55.08
N PRO A 213 -72.63 -81.03 -54.77
CA PRO A 213 -73.13 -82.36 -55.09
C PRO A 213 -73.06 -82.58 -56.60
N GLN A 214 -72.43 -83.68 -57.02
CA GLN A 214 -72.55 -84.16 -58.39
C GLN A 214 -74.02 -84.51 -58.62
N CYS A 215 -74.74 -83.66 -59.34
CA CYS A 215 -76.06 -84.00 -59.83
C CYS A 215 -75.91 -85.20 -60.77
N VAL A 216 -76.38 -86.36 -60.31
CA VAL A 216 -76.78 -87.51 -61.14
C VAL A 216 -78.21 -87.28 -61.60
#